data_AF-A0A0F8ZM83-F1
#
_entry.id   AF-A0A0F8ZM83-F1
#
_cell.length_a   1.000
_cell.length_b   1.000
_cell.length_c   1.000
_cell.angle_alpha   90.00
_cell.angle_beta   90.00
_cell.angle_gamma   90.00
#
_symmetry.space_group_name_H-M   'P 1'
#
loop_
_entity.id
_entity.type
_entity.pdbx_description
1 polymer ?
#
loop_
_entity_poly.entity_id
_entity_poly.type
_entity_poly.pdbx_seq_one_letter_code
_entity_poly.pdbx_strand_id
1 'polypeptide(L)'
;FTIEYRVIDYAGNEGTNTTYNSNYQHIIFSREKTIILSSDTIDLNSGGNRMIYFANTGQFNNIQFLDVYINGFNYGTAYLDIDDYYKLSFGTSNSIDTLLGYSGSLISNNIYSNTDPLDHVSWEVREDNIFAAVKHVLVEDDIIINNPIAHTTFSALNIENLYNRGFGLEDFVYIKQVYYYNTSRTEDVQQVLSEDDYNIDEEGIVTFPETSIVHSLYENSTNVKDDLIYFEYYHTGLINEHLLLPNADGFFINFTMPSIYYDHTTIERLVISFNDVLGNLFSVILYDIDLREYFLESVKNNYEETIFGLGQMMVIPLYISLNDIQSANLDHKFELRLLESISFTISDSERWPGSFIQDVGNFTVLNLPYQRVGIKDLRLYNLISDSIDADENGYVNSTVEFRSPEYYNFYASDIFKIKRLNIEFTNLKVFSNNQEIIPES
;
A
#
# COMPACT_ATOMS: atom_id res chain seq x y z
N PHE A 1 19.26 21.32 25.45
CA PHE A 1 19.78 20.47 24.36
C PHE A 1 19.57 21.22 23.06
N THR A 2 20.56 21.19 22.16
CA THR A 2 20.45 21.75 20.81
C THR A 2 20.27 20.57 19.87
N ILE A 3 19.11 20.47 19.20
CA ILE A 3 18.87 19.42 18.21
C ILE A 3 19.62 19.83 16.94
N GLU A 4 20.61 19.05 16.54
CA GLU A 4 21.31 19.23 15.27
C GLU A 4 20.68 18.30 14.22
N TYR A 5 20.21 18.85 13.11
CA TYR A 5 19.71 18.09 11.95
C TYR A 5 20.55 18.42 10.72
N ARG A 6 20.85 17.39 9.93
CA ARG A 6 21.42 17.57 8.58
C ARG A 6 20.31 17.98 7.62
N VAL A 7 20.62 18.93 6.76
CA VAL A 7 19.67 19.56 5.85
C VAL A 7 20.29 19.72 4.47
N ILE A 8 19.48 19.59 3.41
CA ILE A 8 19.88 19.88 2.02
C ILE A 8 19.21 21.16 1.53
N ASP A 9 20.02 22.09 1.03
CA ASP A 9 19.52 23.35 0.45
C ASP A 9 19.03 23.15 -0.99
N TYR A 10 18.42 24.18 -1.57
CA TYR A 10 17.93 24.17 -2.97
C TYR A 10 19.00 23.85 -4.03
N ALA A 11 20.29 23.95 -3.69
CA ALA A 11 21.41 23.68 -4.57
C ALA A 11 22.07 22.31 -4.30
N GLY A 12 21.49 21.48 -3.42
CA GLY A 12 22.01 20.16 -3.08
C GLY A 12 23.13 20.18 -2.05
N ASN A 13 23.42 21.32 -1.41
CA ASN A 13 24.50 21.40 -0.42
C ASN A 13 24.00 20.91 0.95
N GLU A 14 24.81 20.07 1.59
CA GLU A 14 24.55 19.59 2.94
C GLU A 14 25.03 20.60 4.00
N GLY A 15 24.18 20.87 4.99
CA GLY A 15 24.50 21.69 6.16
C GLY A 15 23.99 21.08 7.47
N THR A 16 24.48 21.60 8.60
CA THR A 16 23.96 21.26 9.94
C THR A 16 23.20 22.47 10.49
N ASN A 17 21.93 22.29 10.85
CA ASN A 17 21.10 23.35 11.43
C ASN A 17 20.61 22.95 12.82
N THR A 18 20.40 23.97 13.66
CA THR A 18 20.07 23.82 15.09
C THR A 18 18.78 24.51 15.50
N THR A 19 18.21 25.36 14.64
CA THR A 19 17.32 26.41 15.14
C THR A 19 16.08 26.74 14.34
N TYR A 20 15.94 26.43 13.04
CA TYR A 20 14.65 26.35 12.31
C TYR A 20 14.91 26.17 10.80
N ASN A 21 14.01 25.43 10.13
CA ASN A 21 14.13 25.09 8.71
C ASN A 21 13.60 26.22 7.79
N SER A 22 14.38 27.28 7.59
CA SER A 22 13.96 28.44 6.79
C SER A 22 14.45 28.48 5.34
N ASN A 23 15.39 27.60 4.95
CA ASN A 23 15.99 27.59 3.60
C ASN A 23 16.26 26.18 3.02
N TYR A 24 15.82 25.09 3.67
CA TYR A 24 16.13 23.71 3.27
C TYR A 24 14.85 22.91 2.97
N GLN A 25 14.86 22.11 1.89
CA GLN A 25 13.67 21.33 1.46
C GLN A 25 13.55 19.98 2.16
N HIS A 26 14.67 19.38 2.58
CA HIS A 26 14.71 18.02 3.12
C HIS A 26 15.50 17.96 4.43
N ILE A 27 14.95 17.28 5.43
CA ILE A 27 15.61 16.98 6.70
C ILE A 27 16.19 15.56 6.59
N ILE A 28 17.52 15.43 6.57
CA ILE A 28 18.22 14.14 6.56
C ILE A 28 18.65 13.80 7.99
N PHE A 29 17.70 13.61 8.90
CA PHE A 29 18.07 13.22 10.24
C PHE A 29 17.32 11.97 10.65
N SER A 30 18.02 10.84 10.57
CA SER A 30 17.59 9.58 11.16
C SER A 30 18.50 9.28 12.34
N ARG A 31 17.92 9.00 13.51
CA ARG A 31 18.69 8.62 14.69
C ARG A 31 17.97 7.51 15.43
N GLU A 32 18.53 6.33 15.26
CA GLU A 32 18.19 5.17 16.07
C GLU A 32 18.58 5.41 17.54
N LYS A 33 17.66 5.05 18.44
CA LYS A 33 17.86 5.01 19.88
C LYS A 33 17.85 3.57 20.33
N THR A 34 18.62 3.27 21.38
CA THR A 34 18.55 1.97 22.03
C THR A 34 17.41 1.95 23.03
N ILE A 35 16.58 0.91 22.95
CA ILE A 35 15.61 0.55 23.98
C ILE A 35 15.89 -0.89 24.43
N ILE A 36 15.34 -1.26 25.58
CA ILE A 36 15.29 -2.63 26.06
C ILE A 36 13.88 -2.85 26.57
N LEU A 37 13.14 -3.77 25.95
CA LEU A 37 11.81 -4.14 26.43
C LEU A 37 11.91 -4.77 27.82
N SER A 38 11.15 -4.21 28.76
CA SER A 38 11.00 -4.75 30.12
C SER A 38 10.07 -5.98 30.14
N SER A 39 9.23 -6.11 29.11
CA SER A 39 8.38 -7.26 28.82
C SER A 39 8.42 -7.49 27.31
N ASP A 40 9.06 -8.58 26.90
CA ASP A 40 9.37 -8.92 25.51
C ASP A 40 8.55 -10.11 25.00
N THR A 41 7.56 -10.58 25.77
CA THR A 41 6.79 -11.78 25.45
C THR A 41 5.29 -11.52 25.60
N ILE A 42 4.51 -11.87 24.58
CA ILE A 42 3.05 -11.75 24.54
C ILE A 42 2.43 -13.11 24.21
N ASP A 43 1.46 -13.56 25.03
CA ASP A 43 0.61 -14.71 24.70
C ASP A 43 -0.79 -14.22 24.30
N LEU A 44 -1.10 -14.25 23.01
CA LEU A 44 -2.41 -13.82 22.48
C LEU A 44 -3.55 -14.78 22.82
N ASN A 45 -3.24 -15.98 23.33
CA ASN A 45 -4.22 -16.94 23.84
C ASN A 45 -4.53 -16.72 25.32
N SER A 46 -3.72 -15.94 26.02
CA SER A 46 -3.94 -15.63 27.43
C SER A 46 -5.08 -14.62 27.59
N GLY A 47 -5.93 -14.86 28.60
CA GLY A 47 -6.91 -13.86 29.03
C GLY A 47 -6.25 -12.83 29.95
N GLY A 48 -6.55 -11.54 29.76
CA GLY A 48 -6.03 -10.46 30.59
C GLY A 48 -5.34 -9.36 29.77
N ASN A 49 -4.81 -8.35 30.45
CA ASN A 49 -4.17 -7.22 29.78
C ASN A 49 -2.79 -7.63 29.25
N ARG A 50 -2.60 -7.54 27.94
CA ARG A 50 -1.36 -7.95 27.24
C ARG A 50 -0.65 -6.70 26.78
N MET A 51 0.57 -6.47 27.27
CA MET A 51 1.30 -5.24 26.99
C MET A 51 2.81 -5.51 26.88
N ILE A 52 3.46 -4.80 25.97
CA ILE A 52 4.91 -4.60 26.00
C ILE A 52 5.20 -3.18 26.47
N TYR A 53 6.36 -3.00 27.10
CA TYR A 53 6.76 -1.70 27.61
C TYR A 53 8.26 -1.60 27.81
N PHE A 54 8.78 -0.37 27.74
CA PHE A 54 10.17 -0.05 28.04
C PHE A 54 10.25 1.23 28.87
N ALA A 55 11.32 1.35 29.66
CA ALA A 55 11.53 2.52 30.52
C ALA A 55 11.83 3.77 29.68
N ASN A 56 11.16 4.87 30.01
CA ASN A 56 11.52 6.18 29.51
C ASN A 56 12.71 6.72 30.30
N THR A 57 13.79 7.00 29.58
CA THR A 57 15.02 7.64 30.05
C THR A 57 15.23 9.01 29.41
N GLY A 58 14.23 9.54 28.70
CA GLY A 58 14.32 10.74 27.89
C GLY A 58 14.78 10.51 26.45
N GLN A 59 14.84 9.25 25.98
CA GLN A 59 15.35 8.91 24.65
C GLN A 59 14.54 9.53 23.50
N PHE A 60 13.24 9.74 23.72
CA PHE A 60 12.29 10.39 22.81
C PHE A 60 11.84 11.78 23.32
N ASN A 61 12.63 12.43 24.16
CA ASN A 61 12.29 13.74 24.74
C ASN A 61 10.95 13.76 25.50
N ASN A 62 10.55 12.63 26.08
CA ASN A 62 9.32 12.47 26.88
C ASN A 62 8.04 12.86 26.15
N ILE A 63 8.00 12.71 24.81
CA ILE A 63 6.75 12.91 24.08
C ILE A 63 5.70 11.90 24.52
N GLN A 64 4.45 12.32 24.50
CA GLN A 64 3.36 11.56 25.10
C GLN A 64 3.03 10.27 24.33
N PHE A 65 3.21 10.29 23.01
CA PHE A 65 2.84 9.19 22.12
C PHE A 65 3.96 8.88 21.14
N LEU A 66 4.16 7.59 20.87
CA LEU A 66 5.04 7.07 19.83
C LEU A 66 4.19 6.25 18.86
N ASP A 67 4.44 6.40 17.56
CA ASP A 67 3.87 5.51 16.55
C ASP A 67 4.59 4.17 16.64
N VAL A 68 3.83 3.09 16.54
CA VAL A 68 4.36 1.73 16.69
C VAL A 68 4.17 0.97 15.39
N TYR A 69 5.27 0.39 14.93
CA TYR A 69 5.32 -0.49 13.78
C TYR A 69 5.72 -1.89 14.23
N ILE A 70 4.99 -2.91 13.79
CA ILE A 70 5.32 -4.32 14.02
C ILE A 70 5.61 -4.93 12.66
N ASN A 71 6.82 -5.46 12.47
CA ASN A 71 7.30 -6.00 11.19
C ASN A 71 7.14 -4.99 10.02
N GLY A 72 7.25 -3.69 10.32
CA GLY A 72 7.07 -2.59 9.37
C GLY A 72 5.63 -2.14 9.13
N PHE A 73 4.62 -2.85 9.66
CA PHE A 73 3.21 -2.44 9.60
C PHE A 73 2.85 -1.53 10.76
N ASN A 74 2.18 -0.41 10.50
CA ASN A 74 1.65 0.48 11.53
C ASN A 74 0.56 -0.25 12.33
N TYR A 75 0.84 -0.47 13.60
CA TYR A 75 -0.04 -1.19 14.53
C TYR A 75 -0.84 -0.24 15.43
N GLY A 76 -0.32 0.96 15.71
CA GLY A 76 -0.99 1.93 16.57
C GLY A 76 -0.01 2.82 17.32
N THR A 77 -0.35 3.17 18.57
CA THR A 77 0.45 4.10 19.37
C THR A 77 0.81 3.53 20.74
N ALA A 78 2.04 3.78 21.18
CA ALA A 78 2.47 3.57 22.55
C ALA A 78 2.37 4.89 23.32
N TYR A 79 1.87 4.83 24.56
CA TYR A 79 1.70 6.01 25.40
C TYR A 79 2.72 6.04 26.54
N LEU A 80 3.21 7.23 26.88
CA LEU A 80 4.00 7.47 28.08
C LEU A 80 3.07 7.52 29.30
N ASP A 81 3.29 6.62 30.25
CA ASP A 81 2.47 6.56 31.45
C ASP A 81 3.05 7.38 32.62
N ILE A 82 2.32 7.41 33.73
CA ILE A 82 2.70 8.15 34.95
C ILE A 82 3.93 7.59 35.67
N ASP A 83 4.33 6.35 35.36
CA ASP A 83 5.45 5.65 35.98
C ASP A 83 6.72 5.73 35.11
N ASP A 84 6.74 6.63 34.11
CA ASP A 84 7.82 6.82 33.13
C ASP A 84 8.11 5.57 32.28
N TYR A 85 7.06 4.88 31.81
CA TYR A 85 7.17 3.81 30.82
C TYR A 85 6.36 4.13 29.57
N TYR A 86 6.94 3.82 28.41
CA TYR A 86 6.16 3.72 27.19
C TYR A 86 5.47 2.36 27.16
N LYS A 87 4.15 2.35 27.04
CA LYS A 87 3.31 1.15 27.06
C LYS A 87 2.55 1.00 25.74
N LEU A 88 2.64 -0.19 25.15
CA LEU A 88 1.81 -0.61 24.02
C LEU A 88 0.89 -1.74 24.49
N SER A 89 -0.41 -1.60 24.23
CA SER A 89 -1.42 -2.59 24.59
C SER A 89 -1.86 -3.42 23.39
N PHE A 90 -2.03 -4.73 23.61
CA PHE A 90 -2.67 -5.68 22.71
C PHE A 90 -4.11 -5.98 23.16
N GLY A 91 -4.66 -5.17 24.07
CA GLY A 91 -5.99 -5.35 24.62
C GLY A 91 -6.13 -6.58 25.52
N THR A 92 -7.36 -6.78 26.00
CA THR A 92 -7.75 -7.94 26.82
C THR A 92 -8.43 -9.06 26.03
N SER A 93 -8.73 -8.80 24.76
CA SER A 93 -9.37 -9.70 23.82
C SER A 93 -8.82 -9.46 22.42
N ASN A 94 -8.96 -10.45 21.56
CA ASN A 94 -8.57 -10.38 20.16
C ASN A 94 -9.69 -9.70 19.35
N SER A 95 -9.43 -8.48 18.86
CA SER A 95 -10.24 -7.76 17.87
C SER A 95 -9.37 -7.31 16.70
N ILE A 96 -10.03 -6.85 15.62
CA ILE A 96 -9.38 -6.26 14.43
C ILE A 96 -8.36 -5.18 14.85
N ASP A 97 -8.76 -4.27 15.73
CA ASP A 97 -7.92 -3.15 16.21
C ASP A 97 -6.70 -3.59 17.05
N THR A 98 -6.70 -4.82 17.58
CA THR A 98 -5.63 -5.33 18.45
C THR A 98 -4.76 -6.40 17.78
N LEU A 99 -5.06 -6.74 16.54
CA LEU A 99 -4.41 -7.85 15.84
C LEU A 99 -3.85 -7.48 14.47
N LEU A 100 -4.33 -6.41 13.85
CA LEU A 100 -3.88 -6.00 12.53
C LEU A 100 -2.94 -4.81 12.60
N GLY A 101 -1.84 -4.91 11.86
CA GLY A 101 -1.05 -3.77 11.41
C GLY A 101 -1.33 -3.47 9.95
N TYR A 102 -1.16 -2.21 9.55
CA TYR A 102 -1.40 -1.75 8.17
C TYR A 102 -0.17 -1.08 7.56
N SER A 103 0.06 -1.24 6.26
CA SER A 103 1.05 -0.45 5.53
C SER A 103 0.62 1.02 5.41
N GLY A 104 1.48 1.84 4.81
CA GLY A 104 1.04 3.11 4.23
C GLY A 104 0.07 2.88 3.05
N SER A 105 -0.52 3.98 2.57
CA SER A 105 -1.47 3.95 1.46
C SER A 105 -0.79 3.53 0.16
N LEU A 106 -1.45 2.62 -0.57
CA LEU A 106 -1.08 2.19 -1.91
C LEU A 106 -1.88 2.94 -2.99
N ILE A 107 -2.67 3.96 -2.61
CA ILE A 107 -3.38 4.80 -3.59
C ILE A 107 -2.35 5.66 -4.31
N SER A 108 -2.21 5.43 -5.60
CA SER A 108 -1.27 6.11 -6.47
C SER A 108 -1.72 7.53 -6.78
N ASN A 109 -0.75 8.43 -6.92
CA ASN A 109 -0.99 9.77 -7.43
C ASN A 109 -1.54 9.78 -8.87
N ASN A 110 -1.43 8.67 -9.59
CA ASN A 110 -1.91 8.52 -10.97
C ASN A 110 -3.17 7.65 -11.09
N ILE A 111 -3.87 7.34 -9.98
CA ILE A 111 -5.17 6.65 -10.03
C ILE A 111 -6.16 7.37 -10.96
N TYR A 112 -7.02 6.68 -11.69
CA TYR A 112 -7.99 7.31 -12.58
C TYR A 112 -9.21 6.41 -12.77
N SER A 113 -10.28 6.94 -13.36
CA SER A 113 -11.45 6.16 -13.76
C SER A 113 -11.67 6.15 -15.28
N ASN A 114 -12.48 5.21 -15.76
CA ASN A 114 -13.00 5.25 -17.13
C ASN A 114 -14.09 6.30 -17.34
N THR A 115 -14.53 6.99 -16.29
CA THR A 115 -15.56 8.02 -16.40
C THR A 115 -14.92 9.30 -16.91
N ASP A 116 -15.05 9.61 -18.21
CA ASP A 116 -14.49 10.82 -18.79
C ASP A 116 -15.19 12.06 -18.19
N PRO A 117 -14.47 12.94 -17.45
CA PRO A 117 -15.05 14.12 -16.84
C PRO A 117 -15.33 15.25 -17.86
N LEU A 118 -14.84 15.15 -19.10
CA LEU A 118 -14.95 16.18 -20.13
C LEU A 118 -16.09 15.90 -21.13
N ASP A 119 -16.37 14.63 -21.41
CA ASP A 119 -17.35 14.22 -22.43
C ASP A 119 -18.73 13.87 -21.86
N HIS A 120 -18.86 13.72 -20.54
CA HIS A 120 -20.09 13.34 -19.86
C HIS A 120 -20.37 14.19 -18.60
N VAL A 121 -21.60 14.14 -18.09
CA VAL A 121 -21.97 14.69 -16.76
C VAL A 121 -21.37 13.83 -15.62
N SER A 122 -20.10 13.49 -15.72
CA SER A 122 -19.38 12.65 -14.77
C SER A 122 -18.19 13.45 -14.23
N TRP A 123 -17.70 13.13 -13.05
CA TRP A 123 -16.49 13.76 -12.51
C TRP A 123 -15.80 12.86 -11.49
N GLU A 124 -14.54 13.18 -11.21
CA GLU A 124 -13.74 12.50 -10.20
C GLU A 124 -13.58 13.39 -8.96
N VAL A 125 -13.53 12.75 -7.79
CA VAL A 125 -13.18 13.40 -6.53
C VAL A 125 -11.89 12.77 -6.03
N ARG A 126 -10.88 13.60 -5.75
CA ARG A 126 -9.58 13.16 -5.27
C ARG A 126 -9.18 13.94 -4.03
N GLU A 127 -8.83 13.20 -2.98
CA GLU A 127 -8.26 13.71 -1.74
C GLU A 127 -7.07 12.82 -1.32
N ASP A 128 -6.39 13.19 -0.23
CA ASP A 128 -5.31 12.40 0.34
C ASP A 128 -5.87 11.02 0.76
N ASN A 129 -5.46 9.96 0.05
CA ASN A 129 -5.91 8.57 0.24
C ASN A 129 -7.38 8.28 -0.10
N ILE A 130 -8.01 9.11 -0.95
CA ILE A 130 -9.36 8.85 -1.47
C ILE A 130 -9.40 9.14 -2.96
N PHE A 131 -9.99 8.22 -3.72
CA PHE A 131 -10.38 8.44 -5.09
C PHE A 131 -11.81 7.94 -5.33
N ALA A 132 -12.67 8.79 -5.87
CA ALA A 132 -14.04 8.45 -6.18
C ALA A 132 -14.42 8.89 -7.59
N ALA A 133 -15.27 8.10 -8.22
CA ALA A 133 -15.87 8.38 -9.51
C ALA A 133 -17.36 8.66 -9.33
N VAL A 134 -17.82 9.72 -9.99
CA VAL A 134 -19.21 10.10 -10.05
C VAL A 134 -19.67 10.01 -11.49
N LYS A 135 -20.65 9.15 -11.75
CA LYS A 135 -21.15 8.86 -13.10
C LYS A 135 -22.66 9.09 -13.16
N HIS A 136 -23.13 9.78 -14.18
CA HIS A 136 -24.58 9.92 -14.39
C HIS A 136 -25.19 8.59 -14.83
N VAL A 137 -26.40 8.26 -14.35
CA VAL A 137 -27.10 6.99 -14.66
C VAL A 137 -27.40 6.75 -16.16
N LEU A 138 -27.23 7.76 -17.02
CA LEU A 138 -27.40 7.61 -18.47
C LEU A 138 -26.16 7.01 -19.15
N VAL A 139 -25.05 6.89 -18.42
CA VAL A 139 -23.84 6.21 -18.89
C VAL A 139 -23.95 4.75 -18.47
N GLU A 140 -24.17 3.87 -19.45
CA GLU A 140 -24.46 2.45 -19.23
C GLU A 140 -23.23 1.61 -18.85
N ASP A 141 -22.01 2.10 -19.14
CA ASP A 141 -20.76 1.37 -18.85
C ASP A 141 -20.48 1.27 -17.35
N ASP A 142 -19.87 0.17 -16.89
CA ASP A 142 -19.42 0.00 -15.50
C ASP A 142 -18.49 1.13 -15.04
N ILE A 143 -18.47 1.44 -13.74
CA ILE A 143 -17.43 2.32 -13.18
C ILE A 143 -16.18 1.48 -12.99
N ILE A 144 -15.09 1.85 -13.68
CA ILE A 144 -13.78 1.22 -13.56
C ILE A 144 -12.82 2.24 -12.95
N ILE A 145 -12.24 1.91 -11.79
CA ILE A 145 -11.17 2.68 -11.14
C ILE A 145 -9.88 1.91 -11.30
N ASN A 146 -8.87 2.51 -11.93
CA ASN A 146 -7.55 1.93 -12.14
C ASN A 146 -6.54 2.65 -11.25
N ASN A 147 -5.87 1.91 -10.36
CA ASN A 147 -4.79 2.39 -9.50
C ASN A 147 -3.43 1.84 -9.98
N PRO A 148 -2.67 2.60 -10.79
CA PRO A 148 -1.35 2.16 -11.26
C PRO A 148 -0.34 2.22 -10.12
N ILE A 149 0.27 1.09 -9.80
CA ILE A 149 1.28 0.94 -8.74
C ILE A 149 2.68 1.10 -9.33
N ALA A 150 2.98 0.38 -10.41
CA ALA A 150 4.24 0.47 -11.15
C ALA A 150 4.05 1.22 -12.47
N HIS A 151 5.10 1.92 -12.90
CA HIS A 151 5.17 2.55 -14.21
C HIS A 151 6.56 2.43 -14.81
N THR A 152 6.66 2.58 -16.13
CA THR A 152 7.93 2.51 -16.83
C THR A 152 8.77 3.77 -16.60
N THR A 153 10.04 3.59 -16.24
CA THR A 153 11.04 4.65 -16.13
C THR A 153 12.35 4.23 -16.79
N PHE A 154 13.31 5.16 -16.88
CA PHE A 154 14.60 4.94 -17.51
C PHE A 154 15.75 5.41 -16.61
N SER A 155 16.82 4.62 -16.58
CA SER A 155 18.10 5.01 -16.00
C SER A 155 19.21 4.79 -17.03
N ALA A 156 20.29 5.54 -16.94
CA ALA A 156 21.41 5.44 -17.87
C ALA A 156 22.73 5.26 -17.13
N LEU A 157 23.45 4.19 -17.47
CA LEU A 157 24.81 3.96 -17.03
C LEU A 157 25.76 4.60 -18.03
N ASN A 158 26.60 5.51 -17.55
CA ASN A 158 27.78 5.93 -18.31
C ASN A 158 28.86 4.85 -18.17
N ILE A 159 29.25 4.28 -19.31
CA ILE A 159 30.20 3.18 -19.44
C ILE A 159 31.55 3.53 -18.79
N GLU A 160 32.01 4.78 -18.84
CA GLU A 160 33.27 5.20 -18.19
C GLU A 160 33.30 4.89 -16.69
N ASN A 161 32.13 4.80 -16.04
CA ASN A 161 31.99 4.53 -14.62
C ASN A 161 31.81 3.04 -14.28
N LEU A 162 31.80 2.14 -15.27
CA LEU A 162 31.49 0.70 -15.11
C LEU A 162 32.21 0.02 -13.93
N TYR A 163 33.49 0.34 -13.70
CA TYR A 163 34.30 -0.25 -12.63
C TYR A 163 34.57 0.70 -11.45
N ASN A 164 34.18 1.95 -11.57
CA ASN A 164 34.56 3.01 -10.61
C ASN A 164 33.42 3.35 -9.65
N ARG A 165 32.17 2.98 -9.98
CA ARG A 165 30.97 3.22 -9.18
C ARG A 165 29.99 2.07 -9.36
N GLY A 166 29.23 1.76 -8.32
CA GLY A 166 28.04 0.91 -8.47
C GLY A 166 26.97 1.62 -9.28
N PHE A 167 26.08 0.85 -9.90
CA PHE A 167 24.90 1.34 -10.61
C PHE A 167 23.67 0.61 -10.10
N GLY A 168 22.62 1.36 -9.80
CA GLY A 168 21.38 0.83 -9.26
C GLY A 168 20.18 1.48 -9.95
N LEU A 169 19.09 0.73 -9.97
CA LEU A 169 17.79 1.14 -10.47
C LEU A 169 16.91 1.43 -9.25
N GLU A 170 16.48 2.69 -9.12
CA GLU A 170 15.74 3.16 -7.95
C GLU A 170 14.31 2.60 -7.95
N ASP A 171 13.90 2.02 -6.82
CA ASP A 171 12.59 1.36 -6.64
C ASP A 171 12.27 0.35 -7.76
N PHE A 172 13.27 -0.46 -8.12
CA PHE A 172 13.19 -1.46 -9.17
C PHE A 172 12.19 -2.57 -8.87
N VAL A 173 11.33 -2.87 -9.84
CA VAL A 173 10.43 -4.03 -9.81
C VAL A 173 10.87 -5.10 -10.81
N TYR A 174 10.98 -4.72 -12.08
CA TYR A 174 11.26 -5.64 -13.17
C TYR A 174 11.85 -4.92 -14.38
N ILE A 175 12.78 -5.58 -15.07
CA ILE A 175 13.45 -5.00 -16.25
C ILE A 175 12.59 -5.22 -17.50
N LYS A 176 12.42 -4.17 -18.31
CA LYS A 176 11.70 -4.26 -19.57
C LYS A 176 12.65 -4.45 -20.75
N GLN A 177 13.70 -3.65 -20.82
CA GLN A 177 14.80 -3.84 -21.76
C GLN A 177 16.04 -3.05 -21.35
N VAL A 178 17.21 -3.53 -21.77
CA VAL A 178 18.48 -2.81 -21.65
C VAL A 178 19.06 -2.64 -23.05
N TYR A 179 19.50 -1.43 -23.40
CA TYR A 179 19.98 -1.16 -24.75
C TYR A 179 20.98 0.00 -24.81
N TYR A 180 21.72 0.07 -25.91
CA TYR A 180 22.57 1.21 -26.23
C TYR A 180 22.36 1.61 -27.69
N TYR A 181 22.77 2.82 -28.06
CA TYR A 181 22.75 3.26 -29.46
C TYR A 181 24.16 3.12 -30.05
N ASN A 182 24.27 2.32 -31.11
CA ASN A 182 25.52 2.13 -31.82
C ASN A 182 25.72 3.22 -32.88
N THR A 183 26.81 3.97 -32.79
CA THR A 183 27.16 5.12 -33.66
C THR A 183 28.14 4.77 -34.78
N SER A 184 28.53 3.50 -34.92
CA SER A 184 29.45 3.05 -35.99
C SER A 184 28.86 3.13 -37.41
N ARG A 185 27.57 3.47 -37.53
CA ARG A 185 26.83 3.59 -38.80
C ARG A 185 26.38 5.03 -39.02
N THR A 186 25.85 5.31 -40.22
CA THR A 186 25.35 6.66 -40.59
C THR A 186 24.13 7.10 -39.78
N GLU A 187 23.40 6.15 -39.19
CA GLU A 187 22.28 6.38 -38.28
C GLU A 187 22.53 5.60 -36.99
N ASP A 188 22.14 6.20 -35.86
CA ASP A 188 22.19 5.56 -34.56
C ASP A 188 21.23 4.37 -34.54
N VAL A 189 21.75 3.16 -34.31
CA VAL A 189 20.92 1.95 -34.24
C VAL A 189 20.84 1.46 -32.80
N GLN A 190 19.63 1.30 -32.29
CA GLN A 190 19.40 0.66 -30.99
C GLN A 190 19.86 -0.80 -31.03
N GLN A 191 20.69 -1.18 -30.07
CA GLN A 191 21.15 -2.55 -29.83
C GLN A 191 20.67 -2.96 -28.44
N VAL A 192 19.82 -3.99 -28.39
CA VAL A 192 19.31 -4.55 -27.12
C VAL A 192 20.35 -5.52 -26.57
N LEU A 193 20.67 -5.38 -25.29
CA LEU A 193 21.51 -6.30 -24.53
C LEU A 193 20.71 -7.54 -24.14
N SER A 194 21.34 -8.71 -24.20
CA SER A 194 20.72 -9.96 -23.77
C SER A 194 20.59 -10.00 -22.25
N GLU A 195 19.64 -10.77 -21.73
CA GLU A 195 19.54 -11.06 -20.29
C GLU A 195 20.81 -11.74 -19.75
N ASP A 196 21.62 -12.39 -20.61
CA ASP A 196 22.92 -12.95 -20.21
C ASP A 196 24.01 -11.87 -20.02
N ASP A 197 23.78 -10.64 -20.49
CA ASP A 197 24.76 -9.55 -20.42
C ASP A 197 24.72 -8.81 -19.08
N TYR A 198 23.69 -9.00 -18.25
CA TYR A 198 23.53 -8.26 -16.99
C TYR A 198 22.73 -9.06 -15.96
N ASN A 199 22.99 -8.81 -14.68
CA ASN A 199 22.18 -9.28 -13.56
C ASN A 199 21.68 -8.08 -12.78
N ILE A 200 20.42 -8.14 -12.33
CA ILE A 200 19.83 -7.12 -11.46
C ILE A 200 19.32 -7.86 -10.23
N ASP A 201 19.76 -7.46 -9.04
CA ASP A 201 19.27 -8.04 -7.79
C ASP A 201 17.95 -7.41 -7.33
N GLU A 202 17.46 -7.84 -6.17
CA GLU A 202 16.17 -7.42 -5.63
C GLU A 202 16.16 -5.94 -5.20
N GLU A 203 17.34 -5.40 -4.89
CA GLU A 203 17.58 -4.00 -4.57
C GLU A 203 17.81 -3.14 -5.82
N GLY A 204 17.73 -3.73 -7.02
CA GLY A 204 17.92 -3.03 -8.28
C GLY A 204 19.39 -2.75 -8.63
N ILE A 205 20.35 -3.35 -7.92
CA ILE A 205 21.78 -3.20 -8.20
C ILE A 205 22.12 -4.00 -9.46
N VAL A 206 22.72 -3.31 -10.42
CA VAL A 206 23.09 -3.90 -11.71
C VAL A 206 24.54 -4.36 -11.65
N THR A 207 24.76 -5.61 -12.03
CA THR A 207 26.10 -6.20 -12.20
C THR A 207 26.23 -6.83 -13.57
N PHE A 208 27.46 -6.93 -14.07
CA PHE A 208 27.75 -7.47 -15.40
C PHE A 208 28.61 -8.73 -15.26
N PRO A 209 28.15 -9.90 -15.74
CA PRO A 209 28.96 -11.12 -15.79
C PRO A 209 30.21 -10.94 -16.64
N GLU A 210 31.30 -11.68 -16.36
CA GLU A 210 32.57 -11.58 -17.11
C GLU A 210 32.40 -11.80 -18.62
N THR A 211 31.37 -12.53 -19.04
CA THR A 211 31.04 -12.81 -20.44
C THR A 211 30.25 -11.70 -21.14
N SER A 212 29.82 -10.67 -20.40
CA SER A 212 28.98 -9.59 -20.90
C SER A 212 29.69 -8.78 -21.99
N ILE A 213 28.95 -8.44 -23.05
CA ILE A 213 29.48 -7.56 -24.10
C ILE A 213 29.80 -6.16 -23.57
N VAL A 214 29.22 -5.76 -22.43
CA VAL A 214 29.43 -4.44 -21.82
C VAL A 214 30.90 -4.19 -21.50
N HIS A 215 31.66 -5.23 -21.14
CA HIS A 215 33.10 -5.13 -20.94
C HIS A 215 33.85 -4.78 -22.24
N SER A 216 33.39 -5.29 -23.38
CA SER A 216 33.95 -4.95 -24.70
C SER A 216 33.53 -3.54 -25.15
N LEU A 217 32.32 -3.10 -24.78
CA LEU A 217 31.85 -1.74 -25.02
C LEU A 217 32.66 -0.71 -24.20
N TYR A 218 33.07 -1.07 -22.98
CA TYR A 218 33.99 -0.26 -22.17
C TYR A 218 35.33 -0.02 -22.84
N GLU A 219 35.91 -1.05 -23.45
CA GLU A 219 37.19 -0.90 -24.17
C GLU A 219 37.06 -0.13 -25.49
N ASN A 220 35.86 -0.09 -26.09
CA ASN A 220 35.58 0.53 -27.40
C ASN A 220 34.38 1.49 -27.39
N SER A 221 34.34 2.39 -26.39
CA SER A 221 33.17 3.24 -26.13
C SER A 221 32.84 4.23 -27.26
N THR A 222 33.81 4.54 -28.13
CA THR A 222 33.65 5.47 -29.27
C THR A 222 32.53 5.12 -30.26
N ASN A 223 32.06 3.86 -30.27
CA ASN A 223 30.92 3.41 -31.09
C ASN A 223 29.59 3.35 -30.31
N VAL A 224 29.55 3.87 -29.09
CA VAL A 224 28.36 3.98 -28.25
C VAL A 224 27.99 5.45 -28.13
N LYS A 225 26.73 5.76 -28.41
CA LYS A 225 26.23 7.13 -28.31
C LYS A 225 26.33 7.62 -26.87
N ASP A 226 27.01 8.76 -26.70
CA ASP A 226 27.21 9.44 -25.42
C ASP A 226 27.85 8.55 -24.33
N ASP A 227 28.45 7.42 -24.72
CA ASP A 227 28.95 6.37 -23.82
C ASP A 227 27.88 5.83 -22.85
N LEU A 228 26.60 5.83 -23.24
CA LEU A 228 25.46 5.46 -22.39
C LEU A 228 24.85 4.09 -22.74
N ILE A 229 24.55 3.33 -21.69
CA ILE A 229 23.66 2.16 -21.70
C ILE A 229 22.37 2.54 -20.96
N TYR A 230 21.23 2.35 -21.60
CA TYR A 230 19.91 2.67 -21.08
C TYR A 230 19.23 1.43 -20.52
N PHE A 231 18.58 1.59 -19.37
CA PHE A 231 17.79 0.60 -18.68
C PHE A 231 16.36 1.11 -18.62
N GLU A 232 15.43 0.44 -19.31
CA GLU A 232 13.99 0.68 -19.20
C GLU A 232 13.41 -0.35 -18.25
N TYR A 233 12.79 0.09 -17.15
CA TYR A 233 12.32 -0.80 -16.09
C TYR A 233 11.03 -0.29 -15.44
N TYR A 234 10.33 -1.19 -14.75
CA TYR A 234 9.18 -0.87 -13.91
C TYR A 234 9.63 -0.34 -12.55
N HIS A 235 9.03 0.78 -12.15
CA HIS A 235 9.35 1.54 -10.94
C HIS A 235 8.07 1.89 -10.18
N THR A 236 8.09 1.80 -8.85
CA THR A 236 6.92 2.02 -7.96
C THR A 236 7.02 3.25 -7.08
N GLY A 237 8.19 3.90 -7.00
CA GLY A 237 8.40 5.09 -6.17
C GLY A 237 8.14 4.84 -4.68
N LEU A 238 7.48 5.79 -4.01
CA LEU A 238 7.19 5.74 -2.57
C LEU A 238 6.41 4.49 -2.11
N ILE A 239 5.71 3.80 -3.01
CA ILE A 239 4.95 2.58 -2.67
C ILE A 239 5.89 1.38 -2.50
N ASN A 240 7.11 1.43 -3.03
CA ASN A 240 8.08 0.32 -3.03
C ASN A 240 8.32 -0.25 -1.62
N GLU A 241 8.57 0.61 -0.63
CA GLU A 241 8.83 0.18 0.75
C GLU A 241 7.67 -0.63 1.35
N HIS A 242 6.44 -0.42 0.88
CA HIS A 242 5.27 -1.16 1.36
C HIS A 242 5.13 -2.52 0.66
N LEU A 243 5.47 -2.62 -0.62
CA LEU A 243 5.43 -3.89 -1.37
C LEU A 243 6.52 -4.87 -0.93
N LEU A 244 7.59 -4.35 -0.34
CA LEU A 244 8.69 -5.13 0.23
C LEU A 244 8.44 -5.58 1.68
N LEU A 245 7.33 -5.18 2.29
CA LEU A 245 7.02 -5.58 3.66
C LEU A 245 6.86 -7.11 3.75
N PRO A 246 7.56 -7.77 4.68
CA PRO A 246 7.46 -9.22 4.83
C PRO A 246 6.10 -9.60 5.43
N ASN A 247 5.60 -10.80 5.09
CA ASN A 247 4.43 -11.42 5.71
C ASN A 247 3.12 -10.62 5.60
N ALA A 248 2.91 -9.87 4.53
CA ALA A 248 1.58 -9.32 4.25
C ALA A 248 0.56 -10.48 4.11
N ASP A 249 -0.57 -10.39 4.80
CA ASP A 249 -1.63 -11.41 4.75
C ASP A 249 -2.66 -11.10 3.66
N GLY A 250 -2.76 -9.83 3.26
CA GLY A 250 -3.67 -9.41 2.21
C GLY A 250 -3.78 -7.90 2.06
N PHE A 251 -4.82 -7.49 1.35
CA PHE A 251 -5.19 -6.10 1.13
C PHE A 251 -6.40 -5.69 1.98
N PHE A 252 -6.31 -4.51 2.55
CA PHE A 252 -7.38 -3.78 3.19
C PHE A 252 -7.84 -2.65 2.28
N ILE A 253 -9.14 -2.57 2.04
CA ILE A 253 -9.73 -1.61 1.10
C ILE A 253 -10.97 -1.01 1.76
N ASN A 254 -10.99 0.31 1.96
CA ASN A 254 -12.21 1.00 2.35
C ASN A 254 -13.02 1.36 1.10
N PHE A 255 -14.01 0.53 0.77
CA PHE A 255 -14.94 0.82 -0.31
C PHE A 255 -15.97 1.86 0.15
N THR A 256 -16.23 2.88 -0.68
CA THR A 256 -17.14 3.98 -0.32
C THR A 256 -18.32 4.08 -1.26
N MET A 257 -19.51 4.26 -0.68
CA MET A 257 -20.77 4.46 -1.41
C MET A 257 -21.73 5.38 -0.63
N PRO A 258 -22.69 6.07 -1.25
CA PRO A 258 -23.60 6.96 -0.54
C PRO A 258 -24.45 6.28 0.54
N SER A 259 -24.60 6.95 1.69
CA SER A 259 -25.34 6.41 2.85
C SER A 259 -26.86 6.44 2.69
N ILE A 260 -27.37 7.20 1.72
CA ILE A 260 -28.79 7.26 1.39
C ILE A 260 -29.32 5.97 0.76
N TYR A 261 -28.43 5.04 0.37
CA TYR A 261 -28.78 3.77 -0.28
C TYR A 261 -29.15 2.64 0.70
N TYR A 262 -29.68 2.95 1.88
CA TYR A 262 -30.08 1.95 2.88
C TYR A 262 -31.16 0.96 2.36
N ASP A 263 -31.98 1.36 1.38
CA ASP A 263 -32.97 0.51 0.71
C ASP A 263 -32.36 -0.35 -0.42
N HIS A 264 -31.11 -0.06 -0.84
CA HIS A 264 -30.37 -0.75 -1.92
C HIS A 264 -28.95 -1.03 -1.45
N THR A 265 -28.85 -1.94 -0.49
CA THR A 265 -27.63 -2.33 0.21
C THR A 265 -26.84 -3.42 -0.50
N THR A 266 -27.14 -3.69 -1.78
CA THR A 266 -26.49 -4.73 -2.56
C THR A 266 -25.80 -4.13 -3.78
N ILE A 267 -24.51 -4.42 -3.92
CA ILE A 267 -23.78 -4.21 -5.17
C ILE A 267 -23.87 -5.52 -5.96
N GLU A 268 -24.34 -5.46 -7.21
CA GLU A 268 -24.50 -6.66 -8.04
C GLU A 268 -23.15 -7.35 -8.25
N ARG A 269 -22.12 -6.59 -8.60
CA ARG A 269 -20.77 -7.13 -8.81
C ARG A 269 -19.68 -6.11 -8.54
N LEU A 270 -18.72 -6.50 -7.69
CA LEU A 270 -17.43 -5.82 -7.54
C LEU A 270 -16.31 -6.79 -7.97
N VAL A 271 -15.57 -6.42 -9.00
CA VAL A 271 -14.37 -7.16 -9.43
C VAL A 271 -13.15 -6.37 -9.01
N ILE A 272 -12.23 -7.03 -8.31
CA ILE A 272 -10.96 -6.47 -7.86
C ILE A 272 -9.86 -7.26 -8.54
N SER A 273 -9.16 -6.62 -9.46
CA SER A 273 -8.19 -7.22 -10.36
C SER A 273 -6.80 -6.71 -10.05
N PHE A 274 -5.90 -7.63 -9.71
CA PHE A 274 -4.48 -7.39 -9.47
C PHE A 274 -3.72 -7.82 -10.71
N ASN A 275 -3.03 -6.88 -11.35
CA ASN A 275 -2.21 -7.13 -12.53
C ASN A 275 -0.75 -7.07 -12.14
N ASP A 276 0.05 -8.03 -12.62
CA ASP A 276 1.50 -7.98 -12.48
C ASP A 276 2.18 -7.46 -13.75
N VAL A 277 3.44 -7.05 -13.60
CA VAL A 277 4.29 -6.55 -14.70
C VAL A 277 4.62 -7.61 -15.76
N LEU A 278 4.33 -8.88 -15.49
CA LEU A 278 4.50 -10.01 -16.43
C LEU A 278 3.25 -10.24 -17.28
N GLY A 279 2.16 -9.51 -17.03
CA GLY A 279 0.88 -9.60 -17.74
C GLY A 279 -0.07 -10.66 -17.16
N ASN A 280 0.19 -11.20 -15.98
CA ASN A 280 -0.73 -12.11 -15.30
C ASN A 280 -1.81 -11.31 -14.57
N LEU A 281 -3.03 -11.85 -14.59
CA LEU A 281 -4.21 -11.28 -13.96
C LEU A 281 -4.70 -12.19 -12.84
N PHE A 282 -4.97 -11.59 -11.67
CA PHE A 282 -5.58 -12.25 -10.52
C PHE A 282 -6.83 -11.46 -10.11
N SER A 283 -8.02 -12.02 -10.33
CA SER A 283 -9.29 -11.30 -10.09
C SER A 283 -10.12 -11.95 -8.98
N VAL A 284 -10.37 -11.19 -7.92
CA VAL A 284 -11.33 -11.54 -6.88
C VAL A 284 -12.67 -10.92 -7.26
N ILE A 285 -13.70 -11.76 -7.35
CA ILE A 285 -15.05 -11.34 -7.76
C ILE A 285 -16.01 -11.52 -6.60
N LEU A 286 -16.65 -10.44 -6.19
CA LEU A 286 -17.66 -10.40 -5.16
C LEU A 286 -19.02 -10.13 -5.80
N TYR A 287 -19.91 -11.11 -5.74
CA TYR A 287 -21.29 -11.01 -6.25
C TYR A 287 -22.26 -10.75 -5.12
N ASP A 288 -23.33 -10.00 -5.41
CA ASP A 288 -24.45 -9.75 -4.50
C ASP A 288 -24.00 -9.37 -3.08
N ILE A 289 -23.05 -8.42 -2.98
CA ILE A 289 -22.45 -8.05 -1.71
C ILE A 289 -23.53 -7.46 -0.80
N ASP A 290 -23.91 -8.18 0.24
CA ASP A 290 -24.91 -7.73 1.20
C ASP A 290 -24.28 -6.80 2.24
N LEU A 291 -24.57 -5.51 2.11
CA LEU A 291 -24.00 -4.47 2.96
C LEU A 291 -24.91 -4.10 4.13
N ARG A 292 -26.06 -4.77 4.30
CA ARG A 292 -27.10 -4.39 5.29
C ARG A 292 -26.55 -4.22 6.70
N GLU A 293 -25.58 -5.03 7.10
CA GLU A 293 -25.00 -4.96 8.45
C GLU A 293 -24.37 -3.61 8.77
N TYR A 294 -23.80 -2.93 7.77
CA TYR A 294 -23.19 -1.60 7.93
C TYR A 294 -24.22 -0.47 8.04
N PHE A 295 -25.46 -0.71 7.62
CA PHE A 295 -26.55 0.29 7.63
C PHE A 295 -27.47 0.18 8.86
N LEU A 296 -27.24 -0.80 9.75
CA LEU A 296 -28.02 -0.94 10.98
C LEU A 296 -27.81 0.27 11.90
N GLU A 297 -28.90 0.82 12.44
CA GLU A 297 -28.89 2.05 13.25
C GLU A 297 -27.88 2.02 14.41
N SER A 298 -27.64 0.84 14.99
CA SER A 298 -26.69 0.65 16.10
C SER A 298 -25.22 0.81 15.72
N VAL A 299 -24.86 0.65 14.45
CA VAL A 299 -23.45 0.66 13.98
C VAL A 299 -23.20 1.62 12.82
N LYS A 300 -24.25 2.12 12.16
CA LYS A 300 -24.15 2.99 10.98
C LYS A 300 -23.18 4.17 11.18
N ASN A 301 -23.24 4.81 12.34
CA ASN A 301 -22.38 5.97 12.66
C ASN A 301 -20.88 5.62 12.73
N ASN A 302 -20.51 4.34 12.84
CA ASN A 302 -19.12 3.91 12.81
C ASN A 302 -18.55 3.86 11.39
N TYR A 303 -19.43 3.80 10.37
CA TYR A 303 -19.07 3.65 8.96
C TYR A 303 -19.50 4.86 8.12
N GLU A 304 -20.43 5.68 8.60
CA GLU A 304 -20.88 6.89 7.89
C GLU A 304 -19.90 8.04 8.07
N GLU A 305 -19.45 8.61 6.96
CA GLU A 305 -18.55 9.76 6.90
C GLU A 305 -19.07 10.78 5.89
N THR A 306 -18.78 12.06 6.11
CA THR A 306 -19.06 13.11 5.11
C THR A 306 -17.80 13.39 4.31
N ILE A 307 -17.82 13.06 3.02
CA ILE A 307 -16.70 13.30 2.10
C ILE A 307 -17.04 14.52 1.22
N PHE A 308 -16.10 15.46 1.12
CA PHE A 308 -16.31 16.66 0.32
C PHE A 308 -16.51 16.28 -1.16
N GLY A 309 -17.46 16.94 -1.83
CA GLY A 309 -17.83 16.61 -3.22
C GLY A 309 -18.68 15.34 -3.40
N LEU A 310 -18.80 14.45 -2.39
CA LEU A 310 -19.62 13.23 -2.47
C LEU A 310 -20.84 13.25 -1.53
N GLY A 311 -20.76 13.97 -0.42
CA GLY A 311 -21.81 14.05 0.61
C GLY A 311 -21.64 12.99 1.69
N GLN A 312 -22.76 12.50 2.25
CA GLN A 312 -22.73 11.42 3.25
C GLN A 312 -22.53 10.07 2.57
N MET A 313 -21.45 9.38 2.96
CA MET A 313 -20.97 8.13 2.39
C MET A 313 -20.81 7.10 3.51
N MET A 314 -21.05 5.84 3.19
CA MET A 314 -20.62 4.68 3.96
C MET A 314 -19.21 4.29 3.54
N VAL A 315 -18.34 4.04 4.51
CA VAL A 315 -16.98 3.53 4.35
C VAL A 315 -16.96 2.09 4.84
N ILE A 316 -16.87 1.16 3.90
CA ILE A 316 -17.06 -0.27 4.12
C ILE A 316 -15.71 -0.97 4.01
N PRO A 317 -15.20 -1.56 5.09
CA PRO A 317 -13.91 -2.23 5.08
C PRO A 317 -14.02 -3.59 4.38
N LEU A 318 -13.17 -3.81 3.38
CA LEU A 318 -13.01 -5.08 2.68
C LEU A 318 -11.61 -5.63 2.96
N TYR A 319 -11.55 -6.89 3.37
CA TYR A 319 -10.29 -7.62 3.57
C TYR A 319 -10.21 -8.73 2.53
N ILE A 320 -9.14 -8.71 1.73
CA ILE A 320 -8.90 -9.69 0.67
C ILE A 320 -7.58 -10.37 0.99
N SER A 321 -7.60 -11.67 1.26
CA SER A 321 -6.36 -12.39 1.60
C SER A 321 -5.51 -12.66 0.35
N LEU A 322 -4.20 -12.78 0.53
CA LEU A 322 -3.31 -13.21 -0.55
C LEU A 322 -3.65 -14.61 -1.07
N ASN A 323 -4.21 -15.47 -0.22
CA ASN A 323 -4.68 -16.80 -0.61
C ASN A 323 -5.88 -16.73 -1.56
N ASP A 324 -6.81 -15.80 -1.34
CA ASP A 324 -7.95 -15.59 -2.24
C ASP A 324 -7.46 -15.08 -3.60
N ILE A 325 -6.49 -14.17 -3.61
CA ILE A 325 -5.86 -13.65 -4.84
C ILE A 325 -5.12 -14.76 -5.58
N GLN A 326 -4.30 -15.55 -4.88
CA GLN A 326 -3.58 -16.68 -5.47
C GLN A 326 -4.53 -17.74 -6.04
N SER A 327 -5.68 -17.96 -5.40
CA SER A 327 -6.68 -18.92 -5.87
C SER A 327 -7.38 -18.46 -7.15
N ALA A 328 -7.35 -17.16 -7.47
CA ALA A 328 -7.93 -16.62 -8.70
C ALA A 328 -7.15 -16.99 -9.96
N ASN A 329 -5.86 -17.34 -9.84
CA ASN A 329 -5.04 -17.80 -10.94
C ASN A 329 -4.01 -18.82 -10.42
N LEU A 330 -4.29 -20.11 -10.66
CA LEU A 330 -3.46 -21.22 -10.17
C LEU A 330 -2.27 -21.54 -11.07
N ASP A 331 -2.25 -20.99 -12.30
CA ASP A 331 -1.19 -21.25 -13.27
C ASP A 331 0.06 -20.39 -12.98
N HIS A 332 -0.12 -19.27 -12.27
CA HIS A 332 0.92 -18.32 -11.93
C HIS A 332 0.94 -18.03 -10.44
N LYS A 333 2.14 -17.86 -9.87
CA LYS A 333 2.30 -17.46 -8.47
C LYS A 333 2.07 -15.95 -8.36
N PHE A 334 1.22 -15.52 -7.42
CA PHE A 334 1.04 -14.11 -7.10
C PHE A 334 2.25 -13.61 -6.31
N GLU A 335 2.91 -12.57 -6.82
CA GLU A 335 4.07 -11.94 -6.17
C GLU A 335 3.81 -10.44 -5.98
N LEU A 336 3.71 -10.02 -4.71
CA LEU A 336 3.37 -8.64 -4.35
C LEU A 336 4.36 -7.62 -4.93
N ARG A 337 5.65 -7.96 -5.01
CA ARG A 337 6.69 -7.09 -5.58
C ARG A 337 6.45 -6.79 -7.06
N LEU A 338 5.79 -7.70 -7.80
CA LEU A 338 5.54 -7.58 -9.23
C LEU A 338 4.24 -6.83 -9.56
N LEU A 339 3.54 -6.30 -8.54
CA LEU A 339 2.25 -5.65 -8.72
C LEU A 339 2.37 -4.39 -9.60
N GLU A 340 1.76 -4.43 -10.78
CA GLU A 340 1.70 -3.31 -11.71
C GLU A 340 0.53 -2.38 -11.40
N SER A 341 -0.66 -2.95 -11.15
CA SER A 341 -1.85 -2.17 -10.88
C SER A 341 -2.92 -2.96 -10.12
N ILE A 342 -3.79 -2.22 -9.43
CA ILE A 342 -5.03 -2.74 -8.85
C ILE A 342 -6.18 -2.01 -9.51
N SER A 343 -7.15 -2.75 -10.06
CA SER A 343 -8.32 -2.19 -10.73
C SER A 343 -9.60 -2.68 -10.09
N PHE A 344 -10.59 -1.79 -10.02
CA PHE A 344 -11.90 -2.03 -9.43
C PHE A 344 -12.93 -1.83 -10.53
N THR A 345 -13.69 -2.87 -10.85
CA THR A 345 -14.86 -2.78 -11.74
C THR A 345 -16.11 -2.92 -10.90
N ILE A 346 -16.90 -1.86 -10.86
CA ILE A 346 -18.14 -1.80 -10.11
C ILE A 346 -19.28 -1.84 -11.11
N SER A 347 -20.00 -2.96 -11.10
CA SER A 347 -21.28 -3.11 -11.80
C SER A 347 -22.40 -3.01 -10.78
N ASP A 348 -23.35 -2.12 -11.03
CA ASP A 348 -24.52 -1.95 -10.19
C ASP A 348 -25.78 -2.39 -10.95
N SER A 349 -26.82 -2.70 -10.20
CA SER A 349 -28.12 -3.07 -10.73
C SER A 349 -28.73 -1.94 -11.58
N GLU A 350 -29.50 -2.30 -12.61
CA GLU A 350 -30.16 -1.38 -13.56
C GLU A 350 -31.04 -0.28 -12.91
N ARG A 351 -31.31 -0.33 -11.60
CA ARG A 351 -32.19 0.59 -10.88
C ARG A 351 -31.50 1.21 -9.66
N TRP A 352 -30.74 2.27 -9.90
CA TRP A 352 -30.19 3.08 -8.82
C TRP A 352 -31.30 3.85 -8.08
N PRO A 353 -31.44 3.72 -6.76
CA PRO A 353 -32.38 4.55 -5.99
C PRO A 353 -31.97 6.02 -6.03
N GLY A 354 -32.94 6.90 -6.23
CA GLY A 354 -32.73 8.35 -6.31
C GLY A 354 -33.30 8.99 -7.57
N SER A 355 -33.81 8.19 -8.52
CA SER A 355 -34.71 8.69 -9.56
C SER A 355 -36.04 9.05 -8.92
N PHE A 356 -36.16 10.26 -8.40
CA PHE A 356 -37.46 10.79 -8.00
C PHE A 356 -37.90 11.85 -9.00
N ILE A 357 -39.18 11.75 -9.32
CA ILE A 357 -39.90 12.79 -10.03
C ILE A 357 -40.09 13.95 -9.06
N GLN A 358 -39.54 15.11 -9.38
CA GLN A 358 -39.82 16.34 -8.65
C GLN A 358 -40.77 17.20 -9.48
N ASP A 359 -41.99 17.42 -8.98
CA ASP A 359 -42.91 18.36 -9.61
C ASP A 359 -42.52 19.79 -9.23
N VAL A 360 -42.12 20.58 -10.23
CA VAL A 360 -41.79 22.01 -10.09
C VAL A 360 -42.82 22.81 -10.88
N GLY A 361 -43.89 23.23 -10.21
CA GLY A 361 -45.01 23.92 -10.84
C GLY A 361 -45.83 22.98 -11.74
N ASN A 362 -45.95 23.30 -13.03
CA ASN A 362 -46.64 22.46 -14.02
C ASN A 362 -45.70 21.49 -14.75
N PHE A 363 -44.43 21.41 -14.33
CA PHE A 363 -43.44 20.56 -14.95
C PHE A 363 -43.07 19.42 -14.00
N THR A 364 -42.97 18.24 -14.58
CA THR A 364 -42.42 17.06 -13.93
C THR A 364 -40.94 16.99 -14.31
N VAL A 365 -40.04 17.27 -13.37
CA VAL A 365 -38.59 17.18 -13.59
C VAL A 365 -38.13 15.80 -13.16
N LEU A 366 -37.59 15.04 -14.11
CA LEU A 366 -36.89 13.79 -13.82
C LEU A 366 -35.49 14.14 -13.33
N ASN A 367 -35.25 14.03 -12.03
CA ASN A 367 -33.91 14.16 -11.47
C ASN A 367 -33.27 12.77 -11.47
N LEU A 368 -32.38 12.53 -12.44
CA LEU A 368 -31.68 11.26 -12.57
C LEU A 368 -30.48 11.23 -11.61
N PRO A 369 -30.35 10.21 -10.75
CA PRO A 369 -29.30 10.17 -9.74
C PRO A 369 -27.93 9.93 -10.37
N TYR A 370 -26.90 10.46 -9.72
CA TYR A 370 -25.52 10.09 -9.99
C TYR A 370 -25.16 8.82 -9.22
N GLN A 371 -24.54 7.89 -9.93
CA GLN A 371 -23.77 6.79 -9.37
C GLN A 371 -22.50 7.36 -8.74
N ARG A 372 -22.24 7.00 -7.48
CA ARG A 372 -21.08 7.50 -6.72
C ARG A 372 -20.44 6.34 -6.01
N VAL A 373 -19.18 6.07 -6.33
CA VAL A 373 -18.38 5.04 -5.65
C VAL A 373 -16.94 5.52 -5.52
N GLY A 374 -16.23 5.04 -4.51
CA GLY A 374 -14.83 5.38 -4.36
C GLY A 374 -14.05 4.36 -3.55
N ILE A 375 -12.74 4.44 -3.66
CA ILE A 375 -11.78 3.67 -2.89
C ILE A 375 -11.06 4.63 -1.95
N LYS A 376 -11.09 4.29 -0.67
CA LYS A 376 -10.38 4.96 0.40
C LYS A 376 -9.38 3.97 1.00
N ASP A 377 -8.24 4.47 1.50
CA ASP A 377 -7.28 3.73 2.31
C ASP A 377 -6.92 2.32 1.80
N LEU A 378 -6.54 2.19 0.53
CA LEU A 378 -6.00 0.93 0.01
C LEU A 378 -4.64 0.65 0.66
N ARG A 379 -4.53 -0.42 1.46
CA ARG A 379 -3.32 -0.76 2.24
C ARG A 379 -3.10 -2.27 2.24
N LEU A 380 -1.90 -2.71 2.59
CA LEU A 380 -1.67 -4.08 3.03
C LEU A 380 -2.02 -4.21 4.50
N TYR A 381 -2.49 -5.38 4.91
CA TYR A 381 -2.61 -5.73 6.32
C TYR A 381 -1.72 -6.93 6.65
N ASN A 382 -1.26 -6.96 7.90
CA ASN A 382 -0.61 -8.12 8.50
C ASN A 382 -1.29 -8.42 9.84
N LEU A 383 -1.59 -9.70 10.06
CA LEU A 383 -1.88 -10.26 11.36
C LEU A 383 -0.56 -10.42 12.11
N ILE A 384 -0.43 -9.69 13.22
CA ILE A 384 0.82 -9.61 13.99
C ILE A 384 1.38 -10.97 14.44
N SER A 385 0.57 -12.03 14.44
CA SER A 385 0.95 -13.38 14.88
C SER A 385 1.39 -14.34 13.78
N ASP A 386 1.36 -13.95 12.50
CA ASP A 386 1.51 -14.87 11.35
C ASP A 386 2.94 -15.00 10.79
N SER A 387 3.97 -14.64 11.54
CA SER A 387 5.34 -14.92 11.11
C SER A 387 5.64 -16.44 11.08
N ILE A 388 6.48 -16.83 10.11
CA ILE A 388 6.53 -18.19 9.54
C ILE A 388 7.27 -19.20 10.43
N ASP A 389 8.23 -18.74 11.24
CA ASP A 389 9.10 -19.61 12.04
C ASP A 389 8.79 -19.54 13.54
N ALA A 390 7.91 -20.42 14.01
CA ALA A 390 7.62 -20.58 15.44
C ALA A 390 8.67 -21.45 16.14
N ASP A 391 9.05 -21.08 17.36
CA ASP A 391 9.89 -21.90 18.24
C ASP A 391 9.14 -23.12 18.79
N GLU A 392 9.85 -24.01 19.50
CA GLU A 392 9.28 -25.23 20.09
C GLU A 392 8.10 -24.98 21.06
N ASN A 393 7.92 -23.73 21.53
CA ASN A 393 6.87 -23.31 22.44
C ASN A 393 5.74 -22.53 21.74
N GLY A 394 5.79 -22.41 20.40
CA GLY A 394 4.80 -21.71 19.58
C GLY A 394 4.96 -20.19 19.58
N TYR A 395 6.11 -19.66 19.98
CA TYR A 395 6.41 -18.23 19.89
C TYR A 395 7.11 -17.88 18.59
N VAL A 396 6.76 -16.72 18.06
CA VAL A 396 7.35 -16.16 16.86
C VAL A 396 8.03 -14.85 17.20
N ASN A 397 9.21 -14.60 16.63
CA ASN A 397 9.90 -13.33 16.79
C ASN A 397 9.30 -12.29 15.85
N SER A 398 8.99 -11.12 16.39
CA SER A 398 8.55 -9.94 15.64
C SER A 398 9.42 -8.75 16.00
N THR A 399 9.76 -7.93 15.01
CA THR A 399 10.45 -6.67 15.23
C THR A 399 9.40 -5.61 15.57
N VAL A 400 9.59 -4.90 16.68
CA VAL A 400 8.79 -3.72 17.02
C VAL A 400 9.66 -2.48 16.91
N GLU A 401 9.10 -1.44 16.29
CA GLU A 401 9.76 -0.14 16.13
C GLU A 401 8.85 0.97 16.65
N PHE A 402 9.43 1.85 17.47
CA PHE A 402 8.77 3.00 18.04
C PHE A 402 9.32 4.26 17.37
N ARG A 403 8.46 5.00 16.68
CA ARG A 403 8.81 6.25 15.99
C ARG A 403 8.22 7.45 16.70
N SER A 404 9.00 8.52 16.77
CA SER A 404 8.52 9.80 17.27
C SER A 404 7.77 10.57 16.17
N PRO A 405 6.46 10.85 16.31
CA PRO A 405 5.73 11.63 15.31
C PRO A 405 6.23 13.08 15.20
N GLU A 406 6.76 13.64 16.29
CA GLU A 406 7.23 15.04 16.35
C GLU A 406 8.68 15.24 15.88
N TYR A 407 9.43 14.14 15.68
CA TYR A 407 10.85 14.19 15.34
C TYR A 407 11.12 13.25 14.17
N TYR A 408 11.42 13.85 13.01
CA TYR A 408 11.68 13.11 11.78
C TYR A 408 12.71 12.01 11.98
N ASN A 409 12.38 10.78 11.56
CA ASN A 409 13.20 9.56 11.63
C ASN A 409 13.92 9.34 12.98
N PHE A 410 13.33 9.77 14.09
CA PHE A 410 13.75 9.37 15.45
C PHE A 410 13.01 8.09 15.80
N TYR A 411 13.73 6.98 15.89
CA TYR A 411 13.13 5.67 16.14
C TYR A 411 13.96 4.82 17.09
N ALA A 412 13.35 3.78 17.64
CA ALA A 412 14.04 2.70 18.34
C ALA A 412 13.36 1.38 18.02
N SER A 413 14.15 0.32 17.85
CA SER A 413 13.64 -1.00 17.48
C SER A 413 14.13 -2.04 18.48
N ASP A 414 13.30 -3.05 18.73
CA ASP A 414 13.64 -4.21 19.55
C ASP A 414 12.90 -5.44 19.01
N ILE A 415 13.26 -6.63 19.48
CA ILE A 415 12.60 -7.88 19.13
C ILE A 415 11.75 -8.33 20.31
N PHE A 416 10.52 -8.75 20.02
CA PHE A 416 9.64 -9.37 21.00
C PHE A 416 9.05 -10.67 20.45
N LYS A 417 8.62 -11.54 21.36
CA LYS A 417 8.05 -12.85 21.09
C LYS A 417 6.54 -12.82 21.22
N ILE A 418 5.84 -13.25 20.18
CA ILE A 418 4.38 -13.38 20.19
C ILE A 418 4.04 -14.86 20.07
N LYS A 419 3.27 -15.38 21.04
CA LYS A 419 2.72 -16.72 20.93
C LYS A 419 1.62 -16.71 19.88
N ARG A 420 1.74 -17.59 18.88
CA ARG A 420 0.77 -17.71 17.81
C ARG A 420 -0.62 -17.96 18.39
N LEU A 421 -1.63 -17.37 17.77
CA LEU A 421 -3.02 -17.68 18.08
C LEU A 421 -3.28 -19.15 17.77
N ASN A 422 -3.80 -19.89 18.74
CA ASN A 422 -4.32 -21.25 18.55
C ASN A 422 -5.73 -21.19 17.95
N ILE A 423 -5.88 -20.41 16.89
CA ILE A 423 -7.10 -20.26 16.11
C ILE A 423 -6.62 -20.29 14.67
N GLU A 424 -7.00 -21.31 13.90
CA GLU A 424 -6.77 -21.26 12.47
C GLU A 424 -7.63 -20.12 11.89
N PHE A 425 -7.00 -19.18 11.19
CA PHE A 425 -7.72 -18.14 10.43
C PHE A 425 -8.51 -18.70 9.22
N THR A 426 -8.73 -20.01 9.18
CA THR A 426 -9.72 -20.71 8.33
C THR A 426 -11.08 -20.88 8.99
N ASN A 427 -11.30 -20.38 10.21
CA ASN A 427 -12.64 -20.24 10.80
C ASN A 427 -13.33 -18.91 10.42
N LEU A 428 -13.08 -18.40 9.21
CA LEU A 428 -14.02 -17.49 8.58
C LEU A 428 -15.32 -18.26 8.35
N LYS A 429 -16.27 -18.08 9.28
CA LYS A 429 -17.63 -18.56 9.10
C LYS A 429 -18.23 -17.78 7.94
N VAL A 430 -18.20 -18.38 6.75
CA VAL A 430 -18.95 -17.86 5.62
C VAL A 430 -20.41 -18.09 5.93
N PHE A 431 -21.16 -17.00 6.16
CA PHE A 431 -22.58 -17.06 6.34
C PHE A 431 -23.26 -16.76 5.00
N SER A 432 -24.18 -17.63 4.58
CA SER A 432 -25.18 -17.30 3.56
C SER A 432 -26.55 -17.43 4.20
N ASN A 433 -27.39 -16.40 4.06
CA ASN A 433 -28.75 -16.39 4.60
C ASN A 433 -28.85 -16.73 6.10
N ASN A 434 -27.94 -16.19 6.93
CA ASN A 434 -27.84 -16.48 8.37
C ASN A 434 -27.58 -17.97 8.71
N GLN A 435 -27.07 -18.76 7.76
CA GLN A 435 -26.61 -20.12 7.98
C GLN A 435 -25.12 -20.21 7.66
N GLU A 436 -24.38 -20.81 8.59
CA GLU A 436 -22.96 -21.13 8.41
C GLU A 436 -22.83 -22.16 7.29
N ILE A 437 -22.13 -21.79 6.21
CA ILE A 437 -21.81 -22.71 5.13
C ILE A 437 -20.64 -23.56 5.62
N ILE A 438 -20.91 -24.83 5.90
CA ILE A 438 -19.86 -25.80 6.21
C ILE A 438 -19.35 -26.35 4.88
N PRO A 439 -18.06 -26.22 4.54
CA PRO A 439 -17.50 -26.88 3.37
C PRO A 439 -17.73 -28.38 3.46
N GLU A 440 -18.30 -29.00 2.43
CA GLU A 440 -18.34 -30.47 2.36
C GLU A 440 -16.91 -30.99 2.24
N SER A 441 -16.59 -31.97 3.10
CA SER A 441 -15.27 -32.57 3.33
C SER A 441 -14.61 -33.20 2.11
#